data_AF-A0A3D2EKV5-F1
#
_entry.id   AF-A0A3D2EKV5-F1
#
_cell.length_a   1.000
_cell.length_b   1.000
_cell.length_c   1.000
_cell.angle_alpha   90.00
_cell.angle_beta   90.00
_cell.angle_gamma   90.00
#
_symmetry.space_group_name_H-M   'P 1'
#
loop_
_entity.id
_entity.type
_entity.pdbx_description
1 polymer ?
#
loop_
_entity_poly.entity_id
_entity_poly.type
_entity_poly.pdbx_seq_one_letter_code
_entity_poly.pdbx_strand_id
1 'polypeptide(L)' 'HGIEHAFGIIGSAMMPISDLFPQAGIKFWDCAHECNAGMSADGYSRATGKMSMAIAQNGPGITNFVTPIKTAYWNH' A
#
# COMPACT_ATOMS: atom_id res chain seq x y z
N HIS A 1 13.85 -1.38 6.76
CA HIS A 1 13.78 -0.23 5.83
C HIS A 1 12.91 0.95 6.33
N GLY A 2 12.57 1.04 7.63
CA GLY A 2 11.87 2.22 8.17
C GLY A 2 10.45 2.48 7.64
N ILE A 3 9.80 1.46 7.06
CA ILE A 3 8.42 1.56 6.59
C ILE A 3 7.50 1.44 7.80
N GLU A 4 6.72 2.49 8.06
CA GLU A 4 5.79 2.57 9.19
C GLU A 4 4.32 2.44 8.75
N HIS A 5 4.03 2.64 7.46
CA HIS A 5 2.67 2.68 6.93
C HIS A 5 2.49 1.78 5.70
N ALA A 6 1.43 0.98 5.75
CA ALA A 6 0.95 0.18 4.64
C ALA A 6 -0.50 0.57 4.31
N PHE A 7 -0.82 0.76 3.03
CA PHE A 7 -2.14 1.12 2.54
C PHE A 7 -2.65 0.02 1.61
N GLY A 8 -3.88 -0.44 1.77
CA GLY A 8 -4.37 -1.50 0.88
C GLY A 8 -5.65 -2.18 1.31
N ILE A 9 -5.90 -3.30 0.65
CA ILE A 9 -6.88 -4.31 1.06
C ILE A 9 -6.10 -5.60 1.31
N ILE A 10 -6.26 -6.19 2.48
CA ILE A 10 -5.71 -7.50 2.78
C ILE A 10 -6.70 -8.57 2.35
N GLY A 11 -6.27 -9.43 1.44
CA GLY A 11 -6.96 -10.69 1.16
C GLY A 11 -6.16 -11.88 1.67
N SER A 12 -6.68 -13.08 1.41
CA SER A 12 -6.18 -14.32 2.02
C SER A 12 -4.69 -14.60 1.82
N ALA A 13 -4.13 -14.18 0.69
CA ALA A 13 -2.72 -14.37 0.39
C ALA A 13 -1.79 -13.49 1.24
N MET A 14 -2.28 -12.35 1.73
CA MET A 14 -1.51 -11.40 2.53
C MET A 14 -1.75 -11.54 4.03
N MET A 15 -2.79 -12.27 4.46
CA MET A 15 -3.12 -12.46 5.89
C MET A 15 -1.92 -12.91 6.75
N PRO A 16 -1.12 -13.93 6.35
CA PRO A 16 0.03 -14.36 7.17
C PRO A 16 1.09 -13.27 7.36
N ILE A 17 1.24 -12.37 6.39
CA ILE A 17 2.20 -11.27 6.47
C ILE A 17 1.62 -10.13 7.33
N SER A 18 0.32 -9.85 7.22
CA SER A 18 -0.31 -8.80 8.01
C SER A 18 -0.30 -9.08 9.51
N ASP A 19 -0.30 -10.35 9.93
CA ASP A 19 -0.18 -10.74 11.34
C ASP A 19 1.14 -10.25 11.97
N LEU A 20 2.17 -10.02 11.15
CA LEU A 20 3.48 -9.54 11.59
C LEU A 20 3.55 -8.00 11.70
N PHE A 21 2.58 -7.27 11.16
CA PHE A 21 2.62 -5.80 11.14
C PHE A 21 2.69 -5.16 12.52
N PRO A 22 1.93 -5.61 13.55
CA PRO A 22 2.06 -5.04 14.89
C PRO A 22 3.47 -5.20 15.47
N GLN A 23 4.09 -6.37 15.29
CA GLN A 23 5.46 -6.63 15.76
C GLN A 23 6.51 -5.83 14.98
N ALA A 24 6.26 -5.60 13.69
CA ALA A 24 7.10 -4.77 12.83
C ALA A 24 6.91 -3.27 13.04
N GLY A 25 5.95 -2.84 13.86
CA GLY A 25 5.60 -1.42 14.03
C GLY A 25 4.93 -0.80 12.79
N ILE A 26 4.37 -1.62 11.91
CA ILE A 26 3.68 -1.17 10.70
C ILE A 26 2.20 -0.94 11.01
N LYS A 27 1.73 0.29 10.75
CA LYS A 27 0.31 0.60 10.76
C LYS A 27 -0.31 0.29 9.39
N PHE A 28 -1.28 -0.62 9.37
CA PHE A 28 -2.08 -0.87 8.20
C PHE A 28 -3.28 0.07 8.11
N TRP A 29 -3.46 0.67 6.95
CA TRP A 29 -4.58 1.54 6.60
C TRP A 29 -5.47 0.81 5.60
N ASP A 30 -6.55 0.25 6.12
CA ASP A 30 -7.54 -0.45 5.31
C ASP A 30 -8.26 0.54 4.38
N CYS A 31 -8.34 0.19 3.11
CA CYS A 31 -8.88 1.03 2.05
C CYS A 31 -10.05 0.33 1.37
N ALA A 32 -11.07 1.08 0.93
CA ALA A 32 -12.21 0.48 0.23
C ALA A 32 -11.90 0.06 -1.22
N HIS A 33 -10.79 0.54 -1.79
CA HIS A 33 -10.40 0.27 -3.18
C HIS A 33 -8.87 0.37 -3.32
N GLU A 34 -8.23 -0.57 -4.05
CA GLU A 34 -6.77 -0.59 -4.18
C GLU A 34 -6.25 0.63 -4.94
N CYS A 35 -6.92 1.09 -6.00
CA CYS A 35 -6.57 2.37 -6.65
C CYS A 35 -6.39 3.53 -5.65
N ASN A 36 -7.31 3.68 -4.69
CA ASN A 36 -7.22 4.71 -3.65
C ASN A 36 -6.03 4.45 -2.71
N ALA A 37 -5.81 3.19 -2.31
CA ALA A 37 -4.68 2.81 -1.47
C ALA A 37 -3.34 3.16 -2.11
N GLY A 38 -3.18 2.86 -3.40
CA GLY A 38 -1.98 3.22 -4.16
C GLY A 38 -1.78 4.73 -4.24
N MET A 39 -2.86 5.49 -4.46
CA MET A 39 -2.80 6.96 -4.49
C MET A 39 -2.47 7.56 -3.11
N SER A 40 -2.95 6.94 -2.02
CA SER A 40 -2.59 7.32 -0.65
C SER A 40 -1.13 7.04 -0.34
N ALA A 41 -0.60 5.89 -0.78
CA ALA A 41 0.81 5.55 -0.62
C ALA A 41 1.72 6.52 -1.40
N ASP A 42 1.36 6.85 -2.65
CA ASP A 42 2.04 7.88 -3.44
C ASP A 42 2.02 9.24 -2.73
N GLY A 43 0.83 9.68 -2.31
CA GLY A 43 0.64 10.95 -1.61
C GLY A 43 1.42 11.04 -0.30
N TYR A 44 1.42 9.99 0.52
CA TYR A 44 2.20 9.91 1.74
C TYR A 44 3.70 10.06 1.43
N SER A 45 4.19 9.31 0.45
CA SER A 45 5.61 9.30 0.12
C SER A 45 6.07 10.67 -0.39
N ARG A 46 5.26 11.34 -1.22
CA ARG A 46 5.53 12.70 -1.71
C ARG A 46 5.46 13.76 -0.61
N ALA A 47 4.49 13.67 0.28
CA ALA A 47 4.29 14.65 1.34
C ALA A 47 5.35 14.57 2.45
N THR A 48 5.89 13.37 2.70
CA THR A 48 6.78 13.12 3.84
C THR A 48 8.24 12.87 3.46
N GLY A 49 8.50 12.51 2.20
CA GLY A 49 9.81 12.01 1.76
C GLY A 49 10.17 10.63 2.33
N LYS A 50 9.24 9.95 3.01
CA LYS A 50 9.45 8.62 3.60
C LYS A 50 8.82 7.54 2.71
N MET A 51 9.41 6.35 2.72
CA MET A 51 8.83 5.21 2.01
C MET A 51 7.55 4.70 2.70
N SER A 52 6.60 4.22 1.90
CA SER A 52 5.40 3.51 2.34
C SER A 52 5.21 2.20 1.57
N MET A 53 4.29 1.36 2.03
CA MET A 53 3.93 0.11 1.38
C MET A 53 2.52 0.19 0.81
N ALA A 54 2.34 -0.26 -0.43
CA ALA A 54 1.03 -0.47 -1.05
C ALA A 54 0.74 -1.97 -1.14
N ILE A 55 -0.43 -2.39 -0.66
CA ILE A 55 -0.84 -3.80 -0.60
C ILE A 55 -2.12 -3.98 -1.42
N ALA A 56 -2.12 -4.97 -2.31
CA ALA A 56 -3.29 -5.37 -3.06
C ALA A 56 -3.48 -6.89 -3.00
N GLN A 57 -4.72 -7.31 -3.14
CA GLN A 57 -5.06 -8.71 -3.30
C GLN A 57 -4.71 -9.20 -4.72
N ASN A 58 -4.51 -10.51 -4.85
CA ASN A 58 -4.31 -11.21 -6.11
C ASN A 58 -5.42 -10.89 -7.13
N GLY A 59 -5.13 -11.00 -8.43
CA GLY A 59 -6.14 -10.87 -9.49
C GLY A 59 -6.60 -9.43 -9.67
N PRO A 60 -7.90 -9.09 -9.49
CA PRO A 60 -8.39 -7.75 -9.73
C PRO A 60 -7.72 -6.69 -8.84
N GLY A 61 -7.34 -7.06 -7.62
CA GLY A 61 -6.73 -6.11 -6.67
C GLY A 61 -5.40 -5.56 -7.18
N ILE A 62 -4.50 -6.42 -7.66
CA ILE A 62 -3.22 -5.96 -8.20
C ILE A 62 -3.40 -5.19 -9.51
N THR A 63 -4.39 -5.54 -10.34
CA THR A 63 -4.68 -4.77 -11.57
C THR A 63 -5.25 -3.38 -11.27
N ASN A 64 -5.95 -3.20 -10.14
CA ASN A 64 -6.40 -1.89 -9.68
C ASN A 64 -5.25 -0.94 -9.30
N PHE A 65 -4.02 -1.45 -9.15
CA PHE A 65 -2.83 -0.63 -8.95
C PHE A 65 -2.18 -0.08 -10.24
N VAL A 66 -2.64 -0.48 -11.44
CA VAL A 66 -2.02 -0.02 -12.70
C VAL A 66 -1.98 1.52 -12.77
N THR A 67 -3.12 2.17 -12.48
CA THR A 67 -3.21 3.64 -12.47
C THR A 67 -2.30 4.29 -11.42
N PRO A 68 -2.42 3.99 -10.11
CA PRO A 68 -1.59 4.66 -9.10
C PRO A 68 -0.10 4.34 -9.22
N ILE A 69 0.29 3.14 -9.68
CA ILE A 69 1.70 2.84 -9.95
C ILE A 69 2.22 3.72 -11.09
N LYS A 70 1.43 3.89 -12.16
CA LYS A 70 1.84 4.75 -13.27
C LYS A 70 1.92 6.22 -12.86
N THR A 71 1.01 6.67 -12.00
CA THR A 71 1.05 8.00 -11.39
C THR A 71 2.31 8.19 -10.55
N ALA A 72 2.60 7.27 -9.63
CA ALA A 72 3.80 7.33 -8.79
C ALA A 72 5.08 7.33 -9.64
N TYR A 73 5.16 6.50 -10.68
CA TYR A 73 6.34 6.46 -11.54
C TYR A 73 6.63 7.80 -12.27
N TRP A 74 5.58 8.56 -12.64
CA TRP A 74 5.76 9.81 -13.39
C TRP A 74 5.92 11.05 -12.50
N ASN A 75 5.48 10.97 -11.24
CA ASN A 75 5.45 12.11 -10.32
C ASN A 75 6.63 12.15 -9.35
N HIS A 76 7.53 11.17 -9.42
CA HIS A 76 8.78 11.07 -8.68
C HIS A 76 9.95 11.11 -9.65
#